data_AF-A0A956ZIV5-F1
#
_entry.id   AF-A0A956ZIV5-F1
#
_cell.length_a   1.000
_cell.length_b   1.000
_cell.length_c   1.000
_cell.angle_alpha   90.00
_cell.angle_beta   90.00
_cell.angle_gamma   90.00
#
_symmetry.space_group_name_H-M   'P 1'
#
loop_
_entity.id
_entity.type
_entity.pdbx_description
1 polymer ?
#
loop_
_entity_poly.entity_id
_entity_poly.type
_entity_poly.pdbx_seq_one_letter_code
_entity_poly.pdbx_strand_id
1 'polypeptide(L)'
;MAATMLATGAAAAMHSPPAGDLSVMAVSLLGTAGLGIATALVVRRISHRISFTAQIVTFVVIALALSVVNVGVAAGLMFLSRHDLEVLFVLLAFSVVATAGPAFLMGRHTGRRVSEIEGATQRVADGDLATRILDPGTDEIGRIAGAIDAMTAKLELAERRQVENEAARRELFAAISHDLRTPLAAMRATIEALIDGVVTDDTTRDRYLATAAAEIRRASALIDDLFELATIDAGELRLHFELLNVEDLIAEAVDAFQPQVSQKGIRLEFERHGGCSVQADAQRL
;
A
#
# COMPACT_ATOMS: atom_id res chain seq x y z
N MET A 1 -9.49 -40.51 16.34
CA MET A 1 -9.95 -41.91 16.13
C MET A 1 -8.79 -42.88 15.89
N ALA A 2 -7.90 -42.66 14.92
CA ALA A 2 -6.77 -43.57 14.65
C ALA A 2 -5.77 -43.68 15.84
N ALA A 3 -5.39 -42.55 16.45
CA ALA A 3 -4.48 -42.54 17.60
C ALA A 3 -5.07 -43.23 18.85
N THR A 4 -6.37 -43.06 19.08
CA THR A 4 -7.10 -43.72 20.18
C THR A 4 -7.21 -45.23 19.98
N MET A 5 -7.38 -45.73 18.75
CA MET A 5 -7.40 -47.18 18.45
C MET A 5 -6.02 -47.83 18.58
N LEU A 6 -4.95 -47.10 18.22
CA LEU A 6 -3.56 -47.55 18.40
C LEU A 6 -3.18 -47.67 19.88
N ALA A 7 -3.62 -46.72 20.72
CA ALA A 7 -3.35 -46.74 22.15
C ALA A 7 -4.05 -47.91 22.87
N THR A 8 -5.33 -48.18 22.56
CA THR A 8 -6.04 -49.35 23.10
C THR A 8 -5.48 -50.68 22.59
N GLY A 9 -5.04 -50.75 21.33
CA GLY A 9 -4.39 -51.93 20.77
C GLY A 9 -3.04 -52.26 21.41
N ALA A 10 -2.22 -51.24 21.71
CA ALA A 10 -0.94 -51.42 22.39
C ALA A 10 -1.10 -51.88 23.86
N ALA A 11 -2.09 -51.34 24.58
CA ALA A 11 -2.39 -51.74 25.96
C ALA A 11 -2.86 -53.21 26.04
N ALA A 12 -3.69 -53.66 25.08
CA ALA A 12 -4.16 -55.04 25.00
C ALA A 12 -3.05 -56.07 24.70
N ALA A 13 -1.92 -55.63 24.13
CA ALA A 13 -0.80 -56.50 23.78
C ALA A 13 0.21 -56.75 24.92
N MET A 14 0.20 -55.93 25.99
CA MET A 14 1.22 -55.97 27.06
C MET A 14 0.75 -56.65 28.37
N HIS A 15 -0.54 -56.77 28.60
CA HIS A 15 -1.18 -57.54 29.68
C HIS A 15 -2.61 -57.82 29.24
N SER A 16 -3.11 -59.05 29.33
CA SER A 16 -4.50 -59.38 29.00
C SER A 16 -5.43 -58.80 30.08
N PRO A 17 -6.03 -57.60 29.90
CA PRO A 17 -6.84 -56.99 30.94
C PRO A 17 -8.22 -57.69 30.97
N PRO A 18 -8.93 -57.69 32.10
CA PRO A 18 -10.33 -58.08 32.13
C PRO A 18 -11.13 -57.26 31.09
N ALA A 19 -12.07 -57.90 30.37
CA ALA A 19 -12.82 -57.25 29.28
C ALA A 19 -13.59 -55.98 29.71
N GLY A 20 -13.88 -55.82 31.01
CA GLY A 20 -14.49 -54.62 31.59
C GLY A 20 -13.58 -53.39 31.51
N ASP A 21 -12.29 -53.53 31.76
CA ASP A 21 -11.35 -52.41 31.87
C ASP A 21 -11.06 -51.78 30.50
N LEU A 22 -11.03 -52.59 29.45
CA LEU A 22 -10.92 -52.14 28.06
C LEU A 22 -12.08 -51.23 27.64
N SER A 23 -13.29 -51.52 28.11
CA SER A 23 -14.47 -50.69 27.79
C SER A 23 -14.42 -49.33 28.49
N VAL A 24 -13.98 -49.29 29.74
CA VAL A 24 -13.83 -48.04 30.51
C VAL A 24 -12.71 -47.18 29.94
N MET A 25 -11.58 -47.78 29.56
CA MET A 25 -10.49 -47.07 28.87
C MET A 25 -10.93 -46.49 27.52
N ALA A 26 -11.70 -47.25 26.73
CA ALA A 26 -12.21 -46.76 25.45
C ALA A 26 -13.15 -45.56 25.63
N VAL A 27 -14.05 -45.62 26.61
CA VAL A 27 -15.00 -44.53 26.92
C VAL A 27 -14.28 -43.29 27.45
N SER A 28 -13.30 -43.43 28.34
CA SER A 28 -12.55 -42.28 28.87
C SER A 28 -11.70 -41.59 27.79
N LEU A 29 -11.02 -42.36 26.94
CA LEU A 29 -10.24 -41.83 25.82
C LEU A 29 -11.12 -41.11 24.78
N LEU A 30 -12.29 -41.67 24.46
CA LEU A 30 -13.24 -41.02 23.54
C LEU A 30 -13.85 -39.74 24.16
N GLY A 31 -14.20 -39.78 25.44
CA GLY A 31 -14.74 -38.63 26.16
C GLY A 31 -13.73 -37.48 26.26
N THR A 32 -12.47 -37.77 26.59
CA THR A 32 -11.41 -36.75 26.66
C THR A 32 -11.02 -36.20 25.29
N ALA A 33 -10.98 -37.03 24.25
CA ALA A 33 -10.79 -36.56 22.88
C ALA A 33 -11.94 -35.63 22.44
N GLY A 34 -13.19 -36.00 22.74
CA GLY A 34 -14.36 -35.17 22.47
C GLY A 34 -14.33 -33.82 23.21
N LEU A 35 -13.99 -33.83 24.50
CA LEU A 35 -13.90 -32.61 25.30
C LEU A 35 -12.74 -31.70 24.87
N GLY A 36 -11.60 -32.27 24.47
CA GLY A 36 -10.48 -31.53 23.89
C GLY A 36 -10.86 -30.84 22.58
N ILE A 37 -11.56 -31.53 21.68
CA ILE A 37 -12.06 -30.95 20.42
C ILE A 37 -13.10 -29.86 20.70
N ALA A 38 -14.06 -30.12 21.60
CA ALA A 38 -15.08 -29.14 21.98
C ALA A 38 -14.44 -27.86 22.56
N THR A 39 -13.44 -28.02 23.42
CA THR A 39 -12.67 -26.91 23.97
C THR A 39 -11.94 -26.14 22.88
N ALA A 40 -11.24 -26.82 21.97
CA ALA A 40 -10.54 -26.16 20.86
C ALA A 40 -11.51 -25.35 19.99
N LEU A 41 -12.72 -25.88 19.74
CA LEU A 41 -13.76 -25.16 18.99
C LEU A 41 -14.32 -23.95 19.76
N VAL A 42 -14.51 -24.06 21.08
CA VAL A 42 -14.96 -22.95 21.93
C VAL A 42 -13.90 -21.85 22.01
N VAL A 43 -12.64 -22.22 22.27
CA VAL A 43 -11.50 -21.29 22.27
C VAL A 43 -11.36 -20.62 20.91
N ARG A 44 -11.50 -21.36 19.81
CA ARG A 44 -11.51 -20.79 18.45
C ARG A 44 -12.67 -19.82 18.22
N ARG A 45 -13.85 -20.07 18.80
CA ARG A 45 -15.01 -19.20 18.66
C ARG A 45 -14.88 -17.90 19.45
N ILE A 46 -14.16 -17.95 20.58
CA ILE A 46 -13.96 -16.81 21.49
C ILE A 46 -12.60 -16.14 21.26
N SER A 47 -11.74 -16.68 20.38
CA SER A 47 -10.37 -16.22 20.14
C SER A 47 -10.26 -14.73 19.82
N HIS A 48 -11.25 -14.15 19.14
CA HIS A 48 -11.30 -12.71 18.85
C HIS A 48 -11.51 -11.82 20.08
N ARG A 49 -11.89 -12.37 21.25
CA ARG A 49 -12.17 -11.62 22.49
C ARG A 49 -11.11 -11.79 23.56
N ILE A 50 -10.15 -12.70 23.38
CA ILE A 50 -9.13 -13.03 24.38
C ILE A 50 -7.74 -12.97 23.76
N SER A 51 -6.76 -12.49 24.53
CA SER A 51 -5.37 -12.39 24.04
C SER A 51 -4.82 -13.75 23.63
N PHE A 52 -3.90 -13.76 22.67
CA PHE A 52 -3.26 -14.99 22.18
C PHE A 52 -2.63 -15.83 23.31
N THR A 53 -2.01 -15.17 24.30
CA THR A 53 -1.46 -15.83 25.49
C THR A 53 -2.56 -16.54 26.31
N ALA A 54 -3.73 -15.91 26.48
CA ALA A 54 -4.84 -16.51 27.22
C ALA A 54 -5.40 -17.74 26.50
N GLN A 55 -5.40 -17.76 25.15
CA GLN A 55 -5.80 -18.93 24.37
C GLN A 55 -4.86 -20.11 24.60
N ILE A 56 -3.54 -19.89 24.54
CA ILE A 56 -2.52 -20.91 24.80
C ILE A 56 -2.66 -21.45 26.22
N VAL A 57 -2.74 -20.57 27.21
CA VAL A 57 -2.87 -20.96 28.62
C VAL A 57 -4.13 -21.79 28.83
N THR A 58 -5.27 -21.38 28.26
CA THR A 58 -6.53 -22.12 28.36
C THR A 58 -6.41 -23.52 27.75
N PHE A 59 -5.82 -23.63 26.55
CA PHE A 59 -5.62 -24.92 25.89
C PHE A 59 -4.71 -25.85 26.70
N VAL A 60 -3.60 -25.32 27.24
CA VAL A 60 -2.65 -26.07 28.08
C VAL A 60 -3.29 -26.55 29.38
N VAL A 61 -4.02 -25.67 30.09
CA VAL A 61 -4.70 -26.02 31.35
C VAL A 61 -5.74 -27.12 31.14
N ILE A 62 -6.49 -27.06 30.04
CA ILE A 62 -7.52 -28.07 29.75
C ILE A 62 -6.88 -29.40 29.31
N ALA A 63 -5.85 -29.37 28.47
CA ALA A 63 -5.10 -30.57 28.09
C ALA A 63 -4.48 -31.25 29.33
N LEU A 64 -4.00 -30.45 30.28
CA LEU A 64 -3.53 -30.94 31.56
C LEU A 64 -4.64 -31.59 32.38
N ALA A 65 -5.76 -30.90 32.60
CA ALA A 65 -6.87 -31.44 33.39
C ALA A 65 -7.37 -32.77 32.82
N LEU A 66 -7.48 -32.86 31.49
CA LEU A 66 -7.83 -34.10 30.78
C LEU A 66 -6.80 -35.22 31.01
N SER A 67 -5.51 -34.88 31.02
CA SER A 67 -4.44 -35.85 31.29
C SER A 67 -4.51 -36.38 32.71
N VAL A 68 -4.74 -35.51 33.72
CA VAL A 68 -4.92 -35.93 35.12
C VAL A 68 -6.09 -36.91 35.26
N VAL A 69 -7.23 -36.60 34.63
CA VAL A 69 -8.41 -37.48 34.65
C VAL A 69 -8.11 -38.84 34.02
N ASN A 70 -7.49 -38.86 32.84
CA ASN A 70 -7.15 -40.12 32.15
C ASN A 70 -6.17 -40.98 32.97
N VAL A 71 -5.15 -40.34 33.55
CA VAL A 71 -4.16 -40.97 34.40
C VAL A 71 -4.80 -41.55 35.66
N GLY A 72 -5.69 -40.81 36.32
CA GLY A 72 -6.42 -41.28 37.49
C GLY A 72 -7.34 -42.48 37.20
N VAL A 73 -8.06 -42.45 36.06
CA VAL A 73 -8.90 -43.57 35.61
C VAL A 73 -8.04 -44.81 35.33
N ALA A 74 -6.94 -44.66 34.60
CA ALA A 74 -6.03 -45.76 34.31
C ALA A 74 -5.42 -46.36 35.60
N ALA A 75 -5.03 -45.50 36.55
CA ALA A 75 -4.48 -45.93 37.83
C ALA A 75 -5.48 -46.73 38.67
N GLY A 76 -6.74 -46.31 38.68
CA GLY A 76 -7.82 -47.01 39.39
C GLY A 76 -8.17 -48.38 38.80
N LEU A 77 -8.05 -48.54 37.47
CA LEU A 77 -8.32 -49.81 36.79
C LEU A 77 -7.19 -50.84 36.95
N MET A 78 -5.93 -50.40 37.04
CA MET A 78 -4.76 -51.30 37.06
C MET A 78 -4.29 -51.75 38.46
N PHE A 79 -5.03 -51.48 39.55
CA PHE A 79 -4.61 -51.84 40.92
C PHE A 79 -3.18 -51.38 41.28
N LEU A 80 -2.79 -50.17 40.85
CA LEU A 80 -1.48 -49.61 41.18
C LEU A 80 -1.31 -49.40 42.69
N SER A 81 -0.09 -49.65 43.20
CA SER A 81 0.22 -49.38 44.60
C SER A 81 0.17 -47.88 44.88
N ARG A 82 -0.03 -47.45 46.15
CA ARG A 82 -0.02 -46.01 46.50
C ARG A 82 1.26 -45.32 46.05
N HIS A 83 2.38 -46.03 46.04
CA HIS A 83 3.68 -45.52 45.61
C HIS A 83 3.71 -45.20 44.10
N ASP A 84 3.15 -46.08 43.28
CA ASP A 84 3.14 -45.85 41.82
C ASP A 84 2.25 -44.66 41.44
N LEU A 85 1.16 -44.44 42.21
CA LEU A 85 0.28 -43.29 42.05
C LEU A 85 1.00 -41.98 42.43
N GLU A 86 1.81 -41.97 43.49
CA GLU A 86 2.65 -40.81 43.87
C GLU A 86 3.66 -40.46 42.78
N VAL A 87 4.37 -41.46 42.24
CA VAL A 87 5.34 -41.27 41.15
C VAL A 87 4.65 -40.68 39.91
N LEU A 88 3.46 -41.20 39.57
CA LEU A 88 2.70 -40.75 38.41
C LEU A 88 2.22 -39.30 38.54
N PHE A 89 1.79 -38.87 39.74
CA PHE A 89 1.45 -37.47 40.00
C PHE A 89 2.67 -36.54 39.89
N VAL A 90 3.83 -36.96 40.40
CA VAL A 90 5.07 -36.18 40.28
C VAL A 90 5.48 -36.02 38.81
N LEU A 91 5.42 -37.09 38.02
CA LEU A 91 5.73 -37.06 36.58
C LEU A 91 4.75 -36.18 35.79
N LEU A 92 3.47 -36.18 36.19
CA LEU A 92 2.45 -35.34 35.59
C LEU A 92 2.69 -33.87 35.92
N ALA A 93 2.92 -33.54 37.19
CA ALA A 93 3.23 -32.17 37.63
C ALA A 93 4.49 -31.63 36.94
N PHE A 94 5.52 -32.46 36.81
CA PHE A 94 6.73 -32.10 36.07
C PHE A 94 6.43 -31.81 34.59
N SER A 95 5.67 -32.67 33.92
CA SER A 95 5.27 -32.49 32.52
C SER A 95 4.52 -31.17 32.28
N VAL A 96 3.70 -30.75 33.24
CA VAL A 96 3.01 -29.44 33.20
C VAL A 96 3.99 -28.30 33.20
N VAL A 97 4.87 -28.26 34.19
CA VAL A 97 5.80 -27.14 34.38
C VAL A 97 6.75 -27.07 33.18
N ALA A 98 7.23 -28.23 32.72
CA ALA A 98 8.10 -28.35 31.55
C ALA A 98 7.47 -27.84 30.25
N THR A 99 6.14 -27.90 30.11
CA THR A 99 5.42 -27.48 28.89
C THR A 99 4.82 -26.07 29.01
N ALA A 100 4.15 -25.78 30.12
CA ALA A 100 3.41 -24.54 30.34
C ALA A 100 4.35 -23.33 30.48
N GLY A 101 5.51 -23.50 31.11
CA GLY A 101 6.51 -22.43 31.26
C GLY A 101 6.98 -21.87 29.91
N PRO A 102 7.60 -22.70 29.04
CA PRO A 102 8.02 -22.26 27.71
C PRO A 102 6.86 -21.72 26.86
N ALA A 103 5.68 -22.35 26.90
CA ALA A 103 4.50 -21.88 26.17
C ALA A 103 4.04 -20.48 26.62
N PHE A 104 4.06 -20.21 27.92
CA PHE A 104 3.74 -18.90 28.48
C PHE A 104 4.77 -17.84 28.09
N LEU A 105 6.06 -18.16 28.17
CA LEU A 105 7.14 -17.25 27.77
C LEU A 105 7.05 -16.91 26.27
N MET A 106 6.86 -17.91 25.42
CA MET A 106 6.69 -17.71 23.97
C MET A 106 5.45 -16.85 23.67
N GLY A 107 4.31 -17.15 24.31
CA GLY A 107 3.09 -16.38 24.16
C GLY A 107 3.24 -14.92 24.59
N ARG A 108 4.01 -14.64 25.65
CA ARG A 108 4.30 -13.28 26.10
C ARG A 108 5.25 -12.55 25.14
N HIS A 109 6.27 -13.25 24.63
CA HIS A 109 7.23 -12.70 23.67
C HIS A 109 6.54 -12.28 22.36
N THR A 110 5.74 -13.17 21.76
CA THR A 110 4.94 -12.87 20.56
C THR A 110 3.94 -11.76 20.81
N GLY A 111 3.21 -11.79 21.94
CA GLY A 111 2.24 -10.75 22.27
C GLY A 111 2.87 -9.35 22.36
N ARG A 112 4.09 -9.26 22.92
CA ARG A 112 4.83 -7.99 22.99
C ARG A 112 5.18 -7.46 21.60
N ARG A 113 5.73 -8.30 20.71
CA ARG A 113 6.07 -7.90 19.33
C ARG A 113 4.86 -7.39 18.55
N VAL A 114 3.73 -8.08 18.68
CA VAL A 114 2.47 -7.64 18.04
C VAL A 114 2.03 -6.27 18.57
N SER A 115 2.12 -6.04 19.89
CA SER A 115 1.75 -4.75 20.50
C SER A 115 2.69 -3.61 20.09
N GLU A 116 3.99 -3.89 19.90
CA GLU A 116 4.97 -2.92 19.38
C GLU A 116 4.65 -2.52 17.94
N ILE A 117 4.30 -3.49 17.09
CA ILE A 117 3.87 -3.26 15.70
C ILE A 117 2.55 -2.47 15.66
N GLU A 118 1.58 -2.82 16.50
CA GLU A 118 0.30 -2.12 16.63
C GLU A 118 0.52 -0.64 17.01
N GLY A 119 1.33 -0.39 18.03
CA GLY A 119 1.65 0.97 18.47
C GLY A 119 2.39 1.79 17.42
N ALA A 120 3.29 1.17 16.66
CA ALA A 120 3.97 1.84 15.54
C ALA A 120 3.02 2.12 14.38
N THR A 121 2.15 1.17 14.04
CA THR A 121 1.12 1.33 13.00
C THR A 121 0.15 2.47 13.36
N GLN A 122 -0.21 2.59 14.64
CA GLN A 122 -1.06 3.71 15.10
C GLN A 122 -0.38 5.06 14.92
N ARG A 123 0.91 5.19 15.24
CA ARG A 123 1.66 6.44 14.99
C ARG A 123 1.72 6.80 13.51
N VAL A 124 1.91 5.81 12.64
CA VAL A 124 1.85 6.01 11.18
C VAL A 124 0.46 6.48 10.74
N ALA A 125 -0.61 5.89 11.30
CA ALA A 125 -1.98 6.30 11.04
C ALA A 125 -2.28 7.73 11.54
N ASP A 126 -1.64 8.15 12.64
CA ASP A 126 -1.73 9.51 13.19
C ASP A 126 -0.87 10.53 12.41
N GLY A 127 -0.14 10.09 11.37
CA GLY A 127 0.63 10.93 10.46
C GLY A 127 2.15 10.96 10.69
N ASP A 128 2.67 10.23 11.68
CA ASP A 128 4.11 10.11 11.89
C ASP A 128 4.72 9.06 10.95
N LEU A 129 4.98 9.47 9.71
CA LEU A 129 5.59 8.63 8.67
C LEU A 129 7.10 8.41 8.89
N ALA A 130 7.72 9.07 9.87
CA ALA A 130 9.12 8.84 10.25
C ALA A 130 9.26 7.60 11.17
N THR A 131 8.15 7.11 11.74
CA THR A 131 8.15 5.87 12.52
C THR A 131 8.69 4.69 11.70
N ARG A 132 9.52 3.86 12.34
CA ARG A 132 10.09 2.63 11.78
C ARG A 132 9.85 1.46 12.73
N ILE A 133 9.49 0.32 12.18
CA ILE A 133 9.23 -0.92 12.91
C ILE A 133 10.50 -1.77 12.87
N LEU A 134 11.39 -1.52 13.83
CA LEU A 134 12.67 -2.24 13.95
C LEU A 134 12.44 -3.64 14.56
N ASP A 135 11.84 -4.55 13.79
CA ASP A 135 11.70 -5.95 14.17
C ASP A 135 12.70 -6.83 13.40
N PRO A 136 13.75 -7.37 14.06
CA PRO A 136 14.77 -8.20 13.41
C PRO A 136 14.28 -9.64 13.13
N GLY A 137 13.06 -10.01 13.52
CA GLY A 137 12.55 -11.36 13.31
C GLY A 137 12.43 -11.73 11.83
N THR A 138 12.78 -12.97 11.50
CA THR A 138 12.60 -13.54 10.14
C THR A 138 11.35 -14.39 10.02
N ASP A 139 10.52 -14.39 11.07
CA ASP A 139 9.26 -15.12 11.14
C ASP A 139 8.11 -14.34 10.47
N GLU A 140 6.90 -14.88 10.54
CA GLU A 140 5.71 -14.26 9.97
C GLU A 140 5.46 -12.85 10.52
N ILE A 141 5.75 -12.65 11.82
CA ILE A 141 5.58 -11.35 12.49
C ILE A 141 6.58 -10.32 11.93
N GLY A 142 7.85 -10.70 11.80
CA GLY A 142 8.86 -9.81 11.21
C GLY A 142 8.61 -9.51 9.72
N ARG A 143 8.06 -10.45 8.97
CA ARG A 143 7.59 -10.20 7.58
C ARG A 143 6.45 -9.18 7.53
N ILE A 144 5.50 -9.23 8.48
CA ILE A 144 4.42 -8.24 8.57
C ILE A 144 5.00 -6.86 8.93
N ALA A 145 5.90 -6.80 9.90
CA ALA A 145 6.62 -5.58 10.26
C ALA A 145 7.31 -4.95 9.04
N GLY A 146 8.10 -5.73 8.29
CA GLY A 146 8.77 -5.25 7.08
C GLY A 146 7.82 -4.80 5.97
N ALA A 147 6.66 -5.46 5.81
CA ALA A 147 5.64 -5.04 4.86
C ALA A 147 4.99 -3.71 5.25
N ILE A 148 4.74 -3.48 6.54
CA ILE A 148 4.22 -2.21 7.05
C ILE A 148 5.27 -1.10 6.87
N ASP A 149 6.54 -1.36 7.20
CA ASP A 149 7.62 -0.39 6.97
C ASP A 149 7.76 0.00 5.49
N ALA A 150 7.65 -0.96 4.57
CA ALA A 150 7.66 -0.69 3.13
C ALA A 150 6.45 0.15 2.70
N MET A 151 5.28 -0.06 3.30
CA MET A 151 4.09 0.76 3.07
C MET A 151 4.30 2.19 3.60
N THR A 152 4.80 2.35 4.82
CA THR A 152 5.11 3.65 5.43
C THR A 152 6.09 4.45 4.59
N ALA A 153 7.16 3.81 4.08
CA ALA A 153 8.13 4.45 3.19
C ALA A 153 7.50 4.92 1.87
N LYS A 154 6.54 4.16 1.32
CA LYS A 154 5.79 4.58 0.13
C LYS A 154 4.86 5.75 0.41
N LEU A 155 4.20 5.77 1.57
CA LEU A 155 3.37 6.89 1.99
C LEU A 155 4.20 8.16 2.16
N GLU A 156 5.36 8.07 2.82
CA GLU A 156 6.28 9.20 2.99
C GLU A 156 6.74 9.77 1.65
N LEU A 157 7.09 8.89 0.70
CA LEU A 157 7.47 9.31 -0.65
C LEU A 157 6.29 9.95 -1.41
N ALA A 158 5.07 9.44 -1.24
CA ALA A 158 3.88 9.99 -1.87
C ALA A 158 3.54 11.38 -1.32
N GLU A 159 3.63 11.58 0.01
CA GLU A 159 3.43 12.87 0.66
C GLU A 159 4.45 13.90 0.16
N ARG A 160 5.75 13.54 0.12
CA ARG A 160 6.79 14.43 -0.42
C ARG A 160 6.50 14.86 -1.86
N ARG A 161 6.14 13.91 -2.72
CA ARG A 161 5.76 14.20 -4.11
C ARG A 161 4.54 15.11 -4.20
N GLN A 162 3.55 14.90 -3.34
CA GLN A 162 2.38 15.78 -3.28
C GLN A 162 2.79 17.20 -2.93
N VAL A 163 3.63 17.39 -1.91
CA VAL A 163 4.15 18.70 -1.51
C VAL A 163 4.95 19.37 -2.64
N GLU A 164 5.81 18.62 -3.32
CA GLU A 164 6.57 19.10 -4.48
C GLU A 164 5.65 19.53 -5.62
N ASN A 165 4.64 18.72 -5.96
CA ASN A 165 3.66 19.05 -6.99
C ASN A 165 2.82 20.28 -6.63
N GLU A 166 2.41 20.42 -5.38
CA GLU A 166 1.70 21.60 -4.91
C GLU A 166 2.57 22.86 -5.00
N ALA A 167 3.86 22.76 -4.66
CA ALA A 167 4.80 23.86 -4.79
C ALA A 167 5.00 24.26 -6.27
N ALA A 168 5.25 23.29 -7.15
CA ALA A 168 5.38 23.51 -8.60
C ALA A 168 4.12 24.14 -9.20
N ARG A 169 2.93 23.68 -8.78
CA ARG A 169 1.65 24.26 -9.22
C ARG A 169 1.50 25.71 -8.78
N ARG A 170 1.91 26.06 -7.56
CA ARG A 170 1.88 27.45 -7.08
C ARG A 170 2.85 28.34 -7.86
N GLU A 171 4.05 27.85 -8.14
CA GLU A 171 5.05 28.55 -8.95
C GLU A 171 4.54 28.80 -10.38
N LEU A 172 3.96 27.78 -11.01
CA LEU A 172 3.34 27.88 -12.33
C LEU A 172 2.26 28.97 -12.36
N PHE A 173 1.32 28.98 -11.40
CA PHE A 173 0.29 30.01 -11.34
C PHE A 173 0.86 31.42 -11.11
N ALA A 174 1.93 31.55 -10.34
CA ALA A 174 2.61 32.82 -10.13
C ALA A 174 3.24 33.33 -11.44
N ALA A 175 3.92 32.45 -12.19
CA ALA A 175 4.50 32.76 -13.49
C ALA A 175 3.44 33.18 -14.51
N ILE A 176 2.35 32.42 -14.64
CA ILE A 176 1.23 32.75 -15.55
C ILE A 176 0.64 34.12 -15.20
N SER A 177 0.41 34.38 -13.91
CA SER A 177 -0.15 35.66 -13.46
C SER A 177 0.77 36.85 -13.80
N HIS A 178 2.08 36.64 -13.74
CA HIS A 178 3.06 37.64 -14.14
C HIS A 178 3.03 37.88 -15.65
N ASP A 179 3.02 36.80 -16.43
CA ASP A 179 3.10 36.86 -17.89
C ASP A 179 1.81 37.40 -18.52
N LEU A 180 0.65 37.19 -17.89
CA LEU A 180 -0.63 37.81 -18.30
C LEU A 180 -0.75 39.28 -17.88
N ARG A 181 -0.08 39.72 -16.81
CA ARG A 181 -0.13 41.12 -16.37
C ARG A 181 0.48 42.06 -17.40
N THR A 182 1.55 41.64 -18.06
CA THR A 182 2.27 42.44 -19.07
C THR A 182 1.39 42.81 -20.28
N PRO A 183 0.77 41.86 -21.02
CA PRO A 183 -0.12 42.18 -22.13
C PRO A 183 -1.36 42.94 -21.66
N LEU A 184 -1.90 42.63 -20.48
CA LEU A 184 -3.03 43.38 -19.91
C LEU A 184 -2.69 44.84 -19.61
N ALA A 185 -1.50 45.13 -19.07
CA ALA A 185 -1.04 46.49 -18.83
C ALA A 185 -0.81 47.23 -20.15
N ALA A 186 -0.22 46.57 -21.15
CA ALA A 186 0.00 47.15 -22.47
C ALA A 186 -1.32 47.47 -23.20
N MET A 187 -2.29 46.55 -23.18
CA MET A 187 -3.65 46.76 -23.69
C MET A 187 -4.35 47.92 -22.98
N ARG A 188 -4.26 47.96 -21.64
CA ARG A 188 -4.84 49.05 -20.85
C ARG A 188 -4.26 50.40 -21.25
N ALA A 189 -2.93 50.51 -21.32
CA ALA A 189 -2.25 51.76 -21.68
C ALA A 189 -2.59 52.22 -23.11
N THR A 190 -2.68 51.29 -24.07
CA THR A 190 -3.08 51.61 -25.45
C THR A 190 -4.54 52.05 -25.54
N ILE A 191 -5.45 51.39 -24.83
CA ILE A 191 -6.88 51.76 -24.80
C ILE A 191 -7.08 53.11 -24.07
N GLU A 192 -6.43 53.33 -22.94
CA GLU A 192 -6.51 54.60 -22.19
C GLU A 192 -6.01 55.78 -23.05
N ALA A 193 -4.87 55.63 -23.75
CA ALA A 193 -4.36 56.67 -24.65
C ALA A 193 -5.31 57.01 -25.82
N LEU A 194 -6.08 56.02 -26.30
CA LEU A 194 -7.11 56.22 -27.32
C LEU A 194 -8.34 56.95 -26.76
N ILE A 195 -8.77 56.59 -25.54
CA ILE A 195 -9.93 57.19 -24.86
C ILE A 195 -9.65 58.64 -24.48
N ASP A 196 -8.45 58.92 -23.96
CA ASP A 196 -8.04 60.25 -23.50
C ASP A 196 -7.80 61.24 -24.67
N GLY A 197 -7.92 60.79 -25.92
CA GLY A 197 -7.77 61.61 -27.12
C GLY A 197 -6.33 62.08 -27.36
N VAL A 198 -5.35 61.47 -26.69
CA VAL A 198 -3.92 61.78 -26.87
C VAL A 198 -3.46 61.42 -28.29
N VAL A 199 -4.10 60.42 -28.90
CA VAL A 199 -3.87 59.99 -30.28
C VAL A 199 -4.87 60.67 -31.22
N THR A 200 -4.38 61.67 -31.96
CA THR A 200 -5.22 62.53 -32.81
C THR A 200 -5.25 62.15 -34.28
N ASP A 201 -4.24 61.41 -34.79
CA ASP A 201 -4.18 61.00 -36.19
C ASP A 201 -4.67 59.56 -36.40
N ASP A 202 -5.37 59.33 -37.51
CA ASP A 202 -5.95 58.01 -37.87
C ASP A 202 -4.88 56.92 -37.99
N THR A 203 -3.72 57.25 -38.56
CA THR A 203 -2.59 56.32 -38.71
C THR A 203 -2.06 55.81 -37.37
N THR A 204 -1.89 56.68 -36.38
CA THR A 204 -1.47 56.28 -35.04
C THR A 204 -2.59 55.57 -34.29
N ARG A 205 -3.85 55.94 -34.51
CA ARG A 205 -5.00 55.23 -33.95
C ARG A 205 -5.03 53.77 -34.41
N ASP A 206 -4.90 53.53 -35.72
CA ASP A 206 -4.87 52.19 -36.30
C ASP A 206 -3.69 51.38 -35.75
N ARG A 207 -2.52 52.01 -35.58
CA ARG A 207 -1.36 51.36 -34.96
C ARG A 207 -1.64 50.94 -33.51
N TYR A 208 -2.25 51.80 -32.70
CA TYR A 208 -2.58 51.47 -31.30
C TYR A 208 -3.60 50.33 -31.21
N LEU A 209 -4.64 50.34 -32.07
CA LEU A 209 -5.60 49.24 -32.18
C LEU A 209 -4.92 47.93 -32.62
N ALA A 210 -3.99 48.00 -33.58
CA ALA A 210 -3.21 46.85 -34.01
C ALA A 210 -2.32 46.29 -32.88
N THR A 211 -1.71 47.16 -32.07
CA THR A 211 -0.96 46.76 -30.87
C THR A 211 -1.86 46.06 -29.85
N ALA A 212 -3.01 46.65 -29.51
CA ALA A 212 -3.95 46.02 -28.58
C ALA A 212 -4.43 44.65 -29.09
N ALA A 213 -4.74 44.53 -30.38
CA ALA A 213 -5.13 43.27 -31.00
C ALA A 213 -4.00 42.22 -30.98
N ALA A 214 -2.74 42.65 -31.12
CA ALA A 214 -1.58 41.75 -30.99
C ALA A 214 -1.42 41.23 -29.55
N GLU A 215 -1.58 42.09 -28.55
CA GLU A 215 -1.52 41.68 -27.13
C GLU A 215 -2.68 40.75 -26.74
N ILE A 216 -3.90 40.94 -27.29
CA ILE A 216 -5.01 40.00 -27.13
C ILE A 216 -4.62 38.62 -27.67
N ARG A 217 -4.12 38.55 -28.92
CA ARG A 217 -3.71 37.27 -29.54
C ARG A 217 -2.62 36.59 -28.72
N ARG A 218 -1.66 37.36 -28.19
CA ARG A 218 -0.58 36.84 -27.35
C ARG A 218 -1.10 36.27 -26.03
N ALA A 219 -2.02 36.98 -25.36
CA ALA A 219 -2.64 36.50 -24.14
C ALA A 219 -3.50 35.25 -24.38
N SER A 220 -4.24 35.19 -25.49
CA SER A 220 -5.00 34.00 -25.89
C SER A 220 -4.08 32.80 -26.12
N ALA A 221 -2.98 32.95 -26.86
CA ALA A 221 -2.02 31.87 -27.08
C ALA A 221 -1.46 31.31 -25.76
N LEU A 222 -1.08 32.19 -24.81
CA LEU A 222 -0.63 31.77 -23.48
C LEU A 222 -1.69 30.99 -22.69
N ILE A 223 -2.97 31.35 -22.84
CA ILE A 223 -4.08 30.63 -22.20
C ILE A 223 -4.27 29.26 -22.86
N ASP A 224 -4.18 29.19 -24.18
CA ASP A 224 -4.31 27.95 -24.94
C ASP A 224 -3.17 26.97 -24.57
N ASP A 225 -1.93 27.45 -24.52
CA ASP A 225 -0.75 26.68 -24.07
C ASP A 225 -0.95 26.13 -22.65
N LEU A 226 -1.55 26.92 -21.75
CA LEU A 226 -1.84 26.49 -20.38
C LEU A 226 -2.92 25.40 -20.33
N PHE A 227 -3.98 25.52 -21.13
CA PHE A 227 -5.02 24.49 -21.23
C PHE A 227 -4.45 23.18 -21.80
N GLU A 228 -3.55 23.29 -22.77
CA GLU A 228 -2.86 22.14 -23.33
C GLU A 228 -2.00 21.44 -22.26
N LEU A 229 -1.20 22.19 -21.51
CA LEU A 229 -0.39 21.66 -20.41
C LEU A 229 -1.26 20.98 -19.34
N ALA A 230 -2.39 21.59 -18.95
CA ALA A 230 -3.32 21.01 -17.99
C ALA A 230 -3.95 19.70 -18.50
N THR A 231 -4.23 19.61 -19.80
CA THR A 231 -4.77 18.39 -20.43
C THR A 231 -3.72 17.26 -20.45
N ILE A 232 -2.45 17.60 -20.62
CA ILE A 232 -1.32 16.66 -20.52
C ILE A 232 -1.21 16.12 -19.09
N ASP A 233 -1.23 17.02 -18.08
CA ASP A 233 -1.08 16.65 -16.67
C ASP A 233 -2.23 15.79 -16.15
N ALA A 234 -3.46 16.02 -16.66
CA ALA A 234 -4.63 15.18 -16.36
C ALA A 234 -4.56 13.78 -17.01
N GLY A 235 -3.58 13.52 -17.90
CA GLY A 235 -3.49 12.29 -18.66
C GLY A 235 -4.62 12.11 -19.68
N GLU A 236 -5.33 13.19 -20.00
CA GLU A 236 -6.47 13.19 -20.94
C GLU A 236 -6.03 13.46 -22.39
N LEU A 237 -4.76 13.80 -22.59
CA LEU A 237 -4.19 13.98 -23.91
C LEU A 237 -4.31 12.70 -24.75
N ARG A 238 -5.15 12.75 -25.79
CA ARG A 238 -5.23 11.72 -26.83
C ARG A 238 -4.45 12.17 -28.04
N LEU A 239 -3.36 11.46 -28.33
CA LEU A 239 -2.57 11.66 -29.53
C LEU A 239 -3.16 10.85 -30.69
N HIS A 240 -3.36 11.51 -31.82
CA HIS A 240 -3.83 10.89 -33.05
C HIS A 240 -2.65 10.70 -34.00
N PHE A 241 -1.98 9.56 -33.86
CA PHE A 241 -0.85 9.22 -34.72
C PHE A 241 -1.30 8.83 -36.12
N GLU A 242 -0.79 9.55 -37.11
CA GLU A 242 -0.91 9.23 -38.52
C GLU A 242 0.47 9.14 -39.19
N LEU A 243 0.54 8.47 -40.35
CA LEU A 243 1.79 8.35 -41.10
C LEU A 243 1.99 9.64 -41.89
N LEU A 244 2.99 10.43 -41.48
CA LEU A 244 3.29 11.73 -42.06
C LEU A 244 4.60 11.69 -42.84
N ASN A 245 4.63 12.39 -43.96
CA ASN A 245 5.89 12.67 -44.67
C ASN A 245 6.54 13.88 -44.04
N VAL A 246 7.70 13.67 -43.41
CA VAL A 246 8.44 14.71 -42.68
C VAL A 246 8.85 15.84 -43.62
N GLU A 247 9.13 15.55 -44.89
CA GLU A 247 9.54 16.57 -45.86
C GLU A 247 8.39 17.50 -46.27
N ASP A 248 7.16 17.00 -46.27
CA ASP A 248 5.98 17.81 -46.58
C ASP A 248 5.68 18.76 -45.41
N LEU A 249 5.80 18.25 -44.17
CA LEU A 249 5.67 19.06 -42.95
C LEU A 249 6.74 20.17 -42.88
N ILE A 250 8.01 19.84 -43.13
CA ILE A 250 9.10 20.83 -43.12
C ILE A 250 8.90 21.86 -44.24
N ALA A 251 8.46 21.44 -45.43
CA ALA A 251 8.18 22.37 -46.52
C ALA A 251 7.06 23.35 -46.17
N GLU A 252 5.97 22.87 -45.55
CA GLU A 252 4.86 23.72 -45.09
C GLU A 252 5.34 24.75 -44.04
N ALA A 253 6.19 24.32 -43.10
CA ALA A 253 6.81 25.23 -42.14
C ALA A 253 7.72 26.28 -42.81
N VAL A 254 8.56 25.86 -43.76
CA VAL A 254 9.45 26.76 -44.52
C VAL A 254 8.64 27.81 -45.28
N ASP A 255 7.55 27.39 -45.93
CA ASP A 255 6.64 28.28 -46.65
C ASP A 255 5.96 29.29 -45.70
N ALA A 256 5.52 28.84 -44.51
CA ALA A 256 4.89 29.69 -43.51
C ALA A 256 5.83 30.79 -42.98
N PHE A 257 7.13 30.49 -42.79
CA PHE A 257 8.12 31.46 -42.32
C PHE A 257 8.62 32.40 -43.41
N GLN A 258 8.48 32.02 -44.68
CA GLN A 258 9.12 32.72 -45.79
C GLN A 258 8.85 34.24 -45.91
N PRO A 259 7.63 34.74 -45.62
CA PRO A 259 7.36 36.18 -45.61
C PRO A 259 8.19 36.95 -44.57
N GLN A 260 8.39 36.36 -43.39
CA GLN A 260 9.10 36.96 -42.26
C GLN A 260 10.61 36.96 -42.52
N VAL A 261 11.11 35.89 -43.12
CA VAL A 261 12.53 35.74 -43.48
C VAL A 261 12.90 36.73 -44.61
N SER A 262 12.01 36.90 -45.59
CA SER A 262 12.15 37.86 -46.69
C SER A 262 12.19 39.32 -46.20
N GLN A 263 11.34 39.68 -45.22
CA GLN A 263 11.36 41.03 -44.61
C GLN A 263 12.70 41.35 -43.91
N LYS A 264 13.41 40.34 -43.42
CA LYS A 264 14.72 40.49 -42.77
C LYS A 264 15.90 40.34 -43.75
N GLY A 265 15.65 40.14 -45.04
CA GLY A 265 16.69 39.94 -46.05
C GLY A 265 17.47 38.63 -45.91
N ILE A 266 16.89 37.64 -45.22
CA ILE A 266 17.51 36.33 -45.02
C ILE A 266 16.99 35.39 -46.11
N ARG A 267 17.83 34.47 -46.59
CA ARG A 267 17.43 33.43 -47.54
C ARG A 267 17.29 32.09 -46.82
N LEU A 268 16.10 31.50 -46.87
CA LEU A 268 15.80 30.17 -46.32
C LEU A 268 15.56 29.21 -47.49
N GLU A 269 16.37 28.15 -47.57
CA GLU A 269 16.26 27.10 -48.59
C GLU A 269 16.13 25.74 -47.88
N PHE A 270 15.23 24.90 -48.39
CA PHE A 270 15.01 23.53 -47.90
C PHE A 270 15.20 22.55 -49.06
N GLU A 271 16.11 21.60 -48.90
CA GLU A 271 16.39 20.55 -49.88
C GLU A 271 15.77 19.22 -49.45
N ARG A 272 14.92 18.67 -50.33
CA ARG A 272 14.29 17.36 -50.13
C ARG A 272 15.24 16.23 -50.55
N HIS A 273 15.38 15.24 -49.69
CA HIS A 273 16.28 14.09 -49.88
C HIS A 273 15.52 12.76 -50.05
N GLY A 274 14.20 12.76 -49.82
CA GLY A 274 13.27 11.66 -49.98
C GLY A 274 13.25 10.67 -48.80
N GLY A 275 12.10 10.04 -48.59
CA GLY A 275 11.99 8.76 -47.87
C GLY A 275 11.87 8.82 -46.34
N CYS A 276 11.49 9.96 -45.76
CA CYS A 276 11.30 10.06 -44.31
C CYS A 276 9.81 10.15 -43.96
N SER A 277 9.21 9.00 -43.63
CA SER A 277 7.87 8.95 -43.04
C SER A 277 7.95 8.60 -41.56
N VAL A 278 7.18 9.29 -40.73
CA VAL A 278 7.13 9.09 -39.28
C VAL A 278 5.69 8.92 -38.83
N GLN A 279 5.47 8.13 -37.78
CA GLN A 279 4.19 8.10 -37.09
C GLN A 279 4.18 9.26 -36.09
N ALA A 280 3.35 10.27 -36.32
CA ALA A 280 3.24 11.42 -35.44
C ALA A 280 1.83 12.03 -35.50
N ASP A 281 1.53 12.92 -34.56
CA ASP A 281 0.29 13.70 -34.55
C ASP A 281 0.54 15.03 -35.28
N ALA A 282 -0.07 15.22 -36.46
CA ALA A 282 0.17 16.37 -37.32
C ALA A 282 -0.22 17.71 -36.68
N GLN A 283 -1.17 17.70 -35.74
CA GLN A 283 -1.64 18.92 -35.07
C GLN A 283 -0.73 19.38 -33.93
N ARG A 284 0.26 18.55 -33.55
CA ARG A 284 1.14 18.78 -32.38
C ARG A 284 2.63 18.66 -32.70
N LEU A 285 2.98 18.78 -33.98
CA LEU A 285 4.33 18.80 -34.54
C LEU A 285 4.77 20.24 -34.86
#